data_AF-G7KHU7-F1
#
_entry.id   AF-G7KHU7-F1
#
_cell.length_a   1.000
_cell.length_b   1.000
_cell.length_c   1.000
_cell.angle_alpha   90.00
_cell.angle_beta   90.00
_cell.angle_gamma   90.00
#
_symmetry.space_group_name_H-M   'P 1'
#
loop_
_entity.id
_entity.type
_entity.pdbx_description
1 polymer ?
#
loop_
_entity_poly.entity_id
_entity_poly.type
_entity_poly.pdbx_seq_one_letter_code
_entity_poly.pdbx_strand_id
1 'polypeptide(L)'
;MDIQCASLLIKIQKQHTKPQNQSIVYYRRITVIARYKDNGFSYVSLTPFDQGHKNTTFLEPIEFKGNTRINLGRQELDEYFEERRLGIHNDLAVDFDVRIRAKFGSFYKSGRFNPPVVQCRRLSVPLISSSNGNSSSSTFSFSDRRCKSGSFFTDRDADAGA
;
A
#
# COMPACT_ATOMS: atom_id res chain seq x y z
N MET A 1 -3.86 0.59 22.49
CA MET A 1 -3.07 1.77 22.10
C MET A 1 -3.52 2.16 20.73
N ASP A 2 -3.82 3.44 20.52
CA ASP A 2 -4.33 3.95 19.26
C ASP A 2 -3.16 4.57 18.50
N ILE A 3 -2.72 3.92 17.42
CA ILE A 3 -1.76 4.50 16.49
C ILE A 3 -2.45 5.67 15.79
N GLN A 4 -1.92 6.89 15.99
CA GLN A 4 -2.43 8.11 15.36
C GLN A 4 -2.32 8.04 13.83
N CYS A 5 -3.21 8.78 13.17
CA CYS A 5 -3.42 8.72 11.73
C CYS A 5 -2.13 8.91 10.93
N ALA A 6 -1.88 8.03 9.96
CA ALA A 6 -0.86 8.23 8.95
C ALA A 6 -1.53 8.40 7.58
N SER A 7 -1.14 9.42 6.83
CA SER A 7 -1.61 9.63 5.46
C SER A 7 -0.50 9.27 4.48
N LEU A 8 -0.77 8.35 3.56
CA LEU A 8 0.18 7.94 2.53
C LEU A 8 -0.36 8.22 1.13
N LEU A 9 0.46 8.88 0.32
CA LEU A 9 0.25 9.02 -1.11
C LEU A 9 0.84 7.80 -1.81
N ILE A 10 0.02 7.07 -2.57
CA ILE A 10 0.44 5.83 -3.24
C ILE A 10 0.28 5.98 -4.76
N LYS A 11 1.35 5.58 -5.46
CA LYS A 11 1.43 5.61 -6.92
C LYS A 11 1.60 4.19 -7.46
N ILE A 12 0.68 3.76 -8.32
CA ILE A 12 0.75 2.44 -8.97
C ILE A 12 1.26 2.63 -10.40
N GLN A 13 2.37 1.96 -10.71
CA GLN A 13 3.04 1.99 -12.02
C GLN A 13 3.02 0.61 -12.67
N LYS A 14 2.49 0.53 -13.87
CA LYS A 14 2.64 -0.63 -14.74
C LYS A 14 3.86 -0.43 -15.63
N GLN A 15 4.91 -1.20 -15.39
CA GLN A 15 6.09 -1.21 -16.26
C GLN A 15 5.81 -2.11 -17.47
N HIS A 16 5.96 -1.59 -18.68
CA HIS A 16 5.75 -2.35 -19.91
C HIS A 16 7.06 -2.42 -20.70
N THR A 17 7.49 -3.62 -21.07
CA THR A 17 8.75 -3.83 -21.79
C THR A 17 8.59 -3.78 -23.32
N LYS A 18 7.37 -3.58 -23.88
CA LYS A 18 7.16 -3.53 -25.33
C LYS A 18 5.91 -2.74 -25.77
N PRO A 19 5.99 -1.66 -26.56
CA PRO A 19 4.89 -0.68 -26.73
C PRO A 19 3.65 -1.10 -27.55
N GLN A 20 3.36 -2.39 -27.82
CA GLN A 20 2.42 -2.74 -28.91
C GLN A 20 1.13 -3.50 -28.55
N ASN A 21 0.92 -3.94 -27.30
CA ASN A 21 -0.30 -4.71 -26.97
C ASN A 21 -1.30 -3.94 -26.09
N GLN A 22 -2.55 -3.82 -26.56
CA GLN A 22 -3.73 -3.38 -25.80
C GLN A 22 -3.95 -4.31 -24.60
N SER A 23 -3.34 -3.97 -23.47
CA SER A 23 -3.48 -4.73 -22.23
C SER A 23 -4.21 -3.88 -21.19
N ILE A 24 -5.47 -4.21 -20.93
CA ILE A 24 -6.28 -3.53 -19.91
C ILE A 24 -6.20 -4.36 -18.63
N VAL A 25 -5.77 -3.72 -17.55
CA VAL A 25 -5.69 -4.30 -16.21
C VAL A 25 -6.80 -3.68 -15.37
N TYR A 26 -7.73 -4.50 -14.93
CA TYR A 26 -8.83 -4.11 -14.07
C TYR A 26 -8.48 -4.46 -12.62
N TYR A 27 -8.32 -3.45 -11.77
CA TYR A 27 -8.10 -3.65 -10.35
C TYR A 27 -9.46 -3.69 -9.67
N ARG A 28 -9.96 -4.90 -9.40
CA ARG A 28 -11.34 -5.12 -8.93
C ARG A 28 -11.48 -5.05 -7.41
N ARG A 29 -10.41 -5.37 -6.68
CA ARG A 29 -10.30 -5.14 -5.24
C ARG A 29 -8.88 -4.73 -4.94
N ILE A 30 -8.73 -3.71 -4.12
CA ILE A 30 -7.43 -3.28 -3.60
C ILE A 30 -7.67 -2.98 -2.13
N THR A 31 -7.00 -3.73 -1.27
CA THR A 31 -7.01 -3.52 0.17
C THR A 31 -5.60 -3.12 0.55
N VAL A 32 -5.47 -1.94 1.14
CA VAL A 32 -4.21 -1.47 1.69
C VAL A 32 -4.22 -1.75 3.18
N ILE A 33 -3.20 -2.45 3.66
CA ILE A 33 -3.08 -2.89 5.04
C ILE A 33 -1.88 -2.17 5.64
N ALA A 34 -2.13 -1.35 6.66
CA ALA A 34 -1.07 -0.73 7.44
C ALA A 34 -0.65 -1.65 8.58
N ARG A 35 0.66 -1.83 8.70
CA ARG A 35 1.31 -2.69 9.69
C ARG A 35 2.33 -1.88 10.47
N TYR A 36 2.49 -2.19 11.75
CA TYR A 36 3.58 -1.71 12.59
C TYR A 36 4.23 -2.93 13.23
N LYS A 37 5.54 -3.12 13.03
CA LYS A 37 6.26 -4.31 13.52
C LYS A 37 5.51 -5.62 13.19
N ASP A 38 5.17 -5.78 11.91
CA ASP A 38 4.38 -6.89 11.35
C ASP A 38 2.92 -7.05 11.86
N ASN A 39 2.48 -6.22 12.83
CA ASN A 39 1.12 -6.22 13.35
C ASN A 39 0.22 -5.26 12.54
N GLY A 40 -0.81 -5.81 11.90
CA GLY A 40 -1.81 -5.02 11.16
C GLY A 40 -2.67 -4.19 12.11
N PHE A 41 -2.76 -2.88 11.87
CA PHE A 41 -3.52 -1.96 12.72
C PHE A 41 -4.62 -1.18 11.99
N SER A 42 -4.58 -1.16 10.66
CA SER A 42 -5.59 -0.51 9.82
C SER A 42 -5.67 -1.17 8.45
N TYR A 43 -6.87 -1.19 7.88
CA TYR A 43 -7.10 -1.65 6.52
C TYR A 43 -8.05 -0.67 5.82
N VAL A 44 -7.71 -0.30 4.59
CA VAL A 44 -8.51 0.60 3.76
C VAL A 44 -8.76 -0.08 2.42
N SER A 45 -10.03 -0.26 2.08
CA SER A 45 -10.43 -0.73 0.76
C SER A 45 -10.53 0.45 -0.20
N LEU A 46 -9.82 0.38 -1.32
CA LEU A 46 -9.84 1.44 -2.33
C LEU A 46 -10.89 1.18 -3.39
N THR A 47 -11.32 2.27 -4.02
CA THR A 47 -12.20 2.22 -5.18
C THR A 47 -11.52 1.47 -6.33
N PRO A 48 -12.18 0.45 -6.90
CA PRO A 48 -11.70 -0.24 -8.10
C PRO A 48 -11.43 0.74 -9.25
N PHE A 49 -10.38 0.48 -10.03
CA PHE A 49 -10.05 1.29 -11.20
C PHE A 49 -9.42 0.45 -12.31
N ASP A 50 -9.41 1.02 -13.51
CA ASP A 50 -8.95 0.34 -14.71
C ASP A 50 -7.72 1.05 -15.28
N GLN A 51 -6.64 0.30 -15.51
CA GLN A 51 -5.46 0.75 -16.24
C GLN A 51 -5.51 0.19 -17.66
N GLY A 52 -6.00 1.02 -18.57
CA GLY A 52 -5.95 0.77 -20.02
C GLY A 52 -4.59 1.14 -20.60
N HIS A 53 -4.59 2.15 -21.48
CA HIS A 53 -3.39 2.58 -22.22
C HIS A 53 -2.41 3.43 -21.38
N LYS A 54 -2.86 3.93 -20.21
CA LYS A 54 -2.00 4.67 -19.28
C LYS A 54 -1.17 3.69 -18.45
N ASN A 55 0.11 3.99 -18.30
CA ASN A 55 1.05 3.19 -17.51
C ASN A 55 0.99 3.53 -15.99
N THR A 56 0.26 4.58 -15.63
CA THR A 56 0.47 5.35 -14.41
C THR A 56 -0.90 5.70 -13.82
N THR A 57 -1.21 5.28 -12.59
CA THR A 57 -2.37 5.78 -11.84
C THR A 57 -1.91 6.28 -10.48
N PHE A 58 -2.34 7.50 -10.13
CA PHE A 58 -2.19 8.05 -8.79
C PHE A 58 -3.46 7.74 -8.00
N LEU A 59 -3.28 7.24 -6.78
CA LEU A 59 -4.36 7.08 -5.84
C LEU A 59 -4.48 8.35 -5.01
N GLU A 60 -5.70 8.69 -4.62
CA GLU A 60 -5.94 9.75 -3.65
C GLU A 60 -5.20 9.44 -2.33
N PRO A 61 -4.82 10.47 -1.55
CA PRO A 61 -4.19 10.27 -0.25
C PRO A 61 -4.98 9.29 0.60
N ILE A 62 -4.32 8.21 1.03
CA ILE A 62 -4.94 7.17 1.84
C ILE A 62 -4.67 7.51 3.30
N GLU A 63 -5.72 7.82 4.04
CA GLU A 63 -5.66 8.05 5.48
C GLU A 63 -5.88 6.73 6.22
N PHE A 64 -4.87 6.30 7.00
CA PHE A 64 -4.98 5.17 7.91
C PHE A 64 -5.36 5.67 9.29
N LYS A 65 -6.59 5.38 9.70
CA LYS A 65 -7.01 5.53 11.10
C LYS A 65 -6.76 4.20 11.80
N GLY A 66 -6.09 4.23 12.95
CA GLY A 66 -5.90 3.04 13.76
C GLY A 66 -7.25 2.55 14.27
N ASN A 67 -7.78 1.48 13.67
CA ASN A 67 -9.12 0.98 14.00
C ASN A 67 -9.05 -0.27 14.88
N THR A 68 -7.88 -0.90 14.99
CA THR A 68 -7.68 -2.13 15.77
C THR A 68 -6.58 -1.96 16.80
N ARG A 69 -6.83 -2.49 18.00
CA ARG A 69 -5.80 -2.61 19.03
C ARG A 69 -4.73 -3.57 18.53
N ILE A 70 -3.49 -3.11 18.45
CA ILE A 70 -2.33 -3.98 18.22
C ILE A 70 -1.83 -4.54 19.55
N ASN A 71 -1.49 -5.83 19.53
CA ASN A 71 -0.83 -6.49 20.63
C ASN A 71 0.68 -6.46 20.37
N LEU A 72 1.37 -5.56 21.05
CA LEU A 72 2.82 -5.46 21.01
C LEU A 72 3.41 -6.13 22.25
N GLY A 73 4.58 -6.76 22.09
CA GLY A 73 5.39 -7.23 23.22
C GLY A 73 5.90 -6.07 24.08
N ARG A 74 6.43 -6.35 25.28
CA ARG A 74 6.95 -5.28 26.18
C ARG A 74 8.01 -4.41 25.50
N GLN A 75 8.99 -5.03 24.85
CA GLN A 75 10.05 -4.33 24.15
C GLN A 75 9.51 -3.47 22.99
N GLU A 76 8.57 -3.99 22.23
CA GLU A 76 7.96 -3.27 21.11
C GLU A 76 7.09 -2.10 21.57
N LEU A 77 6.47 -2.21 22.75
CA LEU A 77 5.75 -1.11 23.40
C LEU A 77 6.69 0.00 23.82
N ASP A 78 7.82 -0.34 24.44
CA ASP A 78 8.84 0.64 24.85
C ASP A 78 9.38 1.40 23.62
N GLU A 79 9.69 0.67 22.55
CA GLU A 79 10.11 1.27 21.27
C GLU A 79 9.01 2.15 20.67
N TYR A 80 7.75 1.71 20.70
CA TYR A 80 6.62 2.50 20.22
C TYR A 80 6.47 3.83 20.99
N PHE A 81 6.66 3.82 22.31
CA PHE A 81 6.57 5.04 23.11
C PHE A 81 7.71 6.02 22.82
N GLU A 82 8.94 5.52 22.66
CA GLU A 82 10.08 6.34 22.28
C GLU A 82 9.90 6.92 20.87
N GLU A 83 9.51 6.10 19.91
CA GLU A 83 9.19 6.53 18.54
C GLU A 83 8.08 7.59 18.50
N ARG A 84 7.01 7.38 19.29
CA ARG A 84 5.92 8.32 19.42
C ARG A 84 6.39 9.64 20.04
N ARG A 85 7.27 9.60 21.04
CA ARG A 85 7.87 10.79 21.66
C ARG A 85 8.73 11.57 20.67
N LEU A 86 9.44 10.86 19.79
CA LEU A 86 10.24 11.43 18.71
C LEU A 86 9.41 11.87 17.50
N GLY A 87 8.13 11.49 17.44
CA GLY A 87 7.23 11.78 16.32
C GLY A 87 7.56 11.01 15.03
N ILE A 88 8.33 9.92 15.12
CA ILE A 88 8.81 9.15 13.97
C ILE A 88 8.59 7.67 14.25
N HIS A 89 7.89 6.98 13.35
CA HIS A 89 7.77 5.51 13.39
C HIS A 89 8.68 4.89 12.34
N ASN A 90 9.66 4.08 12.75
CA ASN A 90 10.69 3.55 11.85
C ASN A 90 10.32 2.20 11.22
N ASP A 91 9.37 1.48 11.81
CA ASP A 91 8.98 0.13 11.40
C ASP A 91 7.52 0.02 10.98
N LEU A 92 7.05 1.03 10.24
CA LEU A 92 5.78 0.95 9.55
C LEU A 92 5.93 0.10 8.28
N ALA A 93 4.90 -0.65 7.92
CA ALA A 93 4.83 -1.36 6.66
C ALA A 93 3.45 -1.19 6.03
N VAL A 94 3.41 -1.23 4.71
CA VAL A 94 2.16 -1.17 3.94
C VAL A 94 2.10 -2.33 2.99
N ASP A 95 1.03 -3.12 3.10
CA ASP A 95 0.80 -4.26 2.23
C ASP A 95 -0.39 -3.98 1.32
N PHE A 96 -0.27 -4.35 0.05
CA PHE A 96 -1.37 -4.31 -0.90
C PHE A 96 -1.85 -5.71 -1.21
N ASP A 97 -3.07 -6.00 -0.81
CA ASP A 97 -3.82 -7.17 -1.24
C ASP A 97 -4.73 -6.78 -2.41
N VAL A 98 -4.48 -7.36 -3.58
CA VAL A 98 -5.07 -6.89 -4.83
C VAL A 98 -5.74 -8.05 -5.54
N ARG A 99 -6.87 -7.79 -6.19
CA ARG A 99 -7.52 -8.71 -7.12
C ARG A 99 -7.59 -8.10 -8.51
N ILE A 100 -6.97 -8.77 -9.47
CA ILE A 100 -6.80 -8.26 -10.83
C ILE A 100 -7.58 -9.10 -11.84
N ARG A 101 -8.11 -8.44 -12.85
CA ARG A 101 -8.47 -9.08 -14.11
C ARG A 101 -7.65 -8.45 -15.22
N ALA A 102 -7.00 -9.26 -16.04
CA ALA A 102 -6.25 -8.76 -17.18
C ALA A 102 -6.92 -9.20 -18.48
N LYS A 103 -6.99 -8.29 -19.45
CA LYS A 103 -7.38 -8.57 -20.83
C LYS A 103 -6.23 -8.17 -21.75
N PHE A 104 -5.86 -9.05 -22.67
CA PHE A 104 -4.76 -8.85 -23.61
C PHE A 104 -5.25 -9.01 -25.05
N GLY A 105 -5.23 -7.94 -25.83
CA GLY A 105 -5.57 -7.96 -27.26
C GLY A 105 -7.06 -8.20 -27.58
N SER A 106 -7.41 -8.03 -28.86
CA SER A 106 -8.80 -8.02 -29.36
C SER A 106 -9.49 -9.39 -29.40
N PHE A 107 -8.72 -10.50 -29.25
CA PHE A 107 -9.20 -11.86 -29.53
C PHE A 107 -9.07 -12.83 -28.34
N TYR A 108 -8.66 -12.39 -27.13
CA TYR A 108 -8.28 -13.34 -26.06
C TYR A 108 -9.01 -13.17 -24.72
N LYS A 109 -9.13 -14.32 -24.05
CA LYS A 109 -9.84 -14.62 -22.80
C LYS A 109 -9.40 -13.71 -21.64
N SER A 110 -10.37 -13.23 -20.86
CA SER A 110 -10.08 -12.55 -19.59
C SER A 110 -9.65 -13.55 -18.53
N GLY A 111 -8.45 -13.38 -17.98
CA GLY A 111 -8.01 -14.11 -16.80
C GLY A 111 -8.33 -13.34 -15.53
N ARG A 112 -8.79 -14.04 -14.48
CA ARG A 112 -8.91 -13.50 -13.12
C ARG A 112 -7.76 -14.07 -12.30
N PHE A 113 -7.08 -13.23 -11.55
CA PHE A 113 -5.92 -13.62 -10.75
C PHE A 113 -5.95 -12.90 -9.41
N ASN A 114 -5.52 -13.59 -8.36
CA ASN A 114 -5.16 -12.99 -7.09
C ASN A 114 -3.63 -12.83 -7.04
N PRO A 115 -3.07 -11.67 -7.47
CA PRO A 115 -1.63 -11.43 -7.41
C PRO A 115 -1.02 -11.65 -6.01
N PRO A 116 0.30 -11.84 -5.92
CA PRO A 116 0.99 -11.87 -4.64
C PRO A 116 0.79 -10.54 -3.90
N VAL A 117 0.75 -10.61 -2.57
CA VAL A 117 0.69 -9.42 -1.71
C VAL A 117 1.96 -8.60 -1.93
N VAL A 118 1.79 -7.35 -2.34
CA VAL A 118 2.91 -6.41 -2.49
C VAL A 118 3.21 -5.81 -1.13
N GLN A 119 4.38 -6.10 -0.58
CA GLN A 119 4.78 -5.58 0.73
C GLN A 119 5.80 -4.46 0.60
N CYS A 120 5.46 -3.31 1.18
CA CYS A 120 6.34 -2.17 1.37
C CYS A 120 6.80 -2.15 2.82
N ARG A 121 7.86 -2.89 3.15
CA ARG A 121 8.36 -2.99 4.53
C ARG A 121 9.28 -1.82 4.92
N ARG A 122 9.31 -1.52 6.23
CA ARG A 122 10.24 -0.60 6.91
C ARG A 122 10.17 0.86 6.44
N LEU A 123 8.97 1.38 6.25
CA LEU A 123 8.73 2.79 5.98
C LEU A 123 8.95 3.60 7.27
N SER A 124 9.82 4.60 7.19
CA SER A 124 9.93 5.61 8.24
C SER A 124 9.02 6.77 7.84
N VAL A 125 7.94 6.98 8.61
CA VAL A 125 6.93 7.99 8.31
C VAL A 125 6.86 8.98 9.48
N PRO A 126 7.12 10.27 9.26
CA PRO A 126 6.93 11.27 10.29
C PRO A 126 5.43 11.40 10.61
N LEU A 127 5.08 11.44 11.90
CA LEU A 127 3.72 11.69 12.34
C LEU A 127 3.36 13.17 12.14
N ILE A 128 2.31 13.45 11.38
CA ILE A 128 1.75 14.79 11.31
C ILE A 128 0.70 14.92 12.42
N SER A 129 1.06 15.56 13.52
CA SER A 129 0.08 15.97 14.54
C SER A 129 -0.59 17.26 14.06
N SER A 130 -1.90 17.22 13.82
CA SER A 130 -2.71 18.41 13.58
C SER A 130 -2.89 19.20 14.88
N SER A 131 -1.84 19.91 15.33
CA SER A 131 -1.97 20.87 16.42
C SER A 131 -1.94 22.29 15.87
N ASN A 132 -3.12 22.90 15.85
CA ASN A 132 -3.40 24.35 15.84
C ASN A 132 -2.60 25.25 14.90
N GLY A 133 -3.30 25.71 13.86
CA GLY A 133 -3.44 27.15 13.61
C GLY A 133 -2.14 27.96 13.55
N ASN A 134 -1.25 27.61 12.63
CA ASN A 134 -0.56 28.64 11.86
C ASN A 134 -0.04 28.04 10.56
N SER A 135 -0.46 28.68 9.48
CA SER A 135 -0.10 28.39 8.10
C SER A 135 1.41 28.56 7.91
N SER A 136 2.20 27.55 8.22
CA SER A 136 3.58 27.45 7.77
C SER A 136 3.71 26.21 6.92
N SER A 137 3.81 26.44 5.62
CA SER A 137 4.32 25.55 4.57
C SER A 137 5.47 24.69 5.10
N SER A 138 5.16 23.57 5.73
CA SER A 138 6.12 22.53 6.01
C SER A 138 6.25 21.80 4.69
N THR A 139 7.33 22.11 3.97
CA THR A 139 7.72 21.42 2.74
C THR A 139 8.13 20.01 3.14
N PHE A 140 7.16 19.14 3.38
CA PHE A 140 7.42 17.75 3.72
C PHE A 140 8.00 17.07 2.48
N SER A 141 9.25 16.62 2.57
CA SER A 141 9.87 15.82 1.52
C SER A 141 9.36 14.39 1.64
N PHE A 142 8.50 13.99 0.70
CA PHE A 142 8.12 12.59 0.57
C PHE A 142 9.33 11.83 0.00
N SER A 143 9.81 10.81 0.72
CA SER A 143 10.81 9.90 0.19
C SER A 143 10.10 8.84 -0.66
N ASP A 144 10.34 8.88 -1.98
CA ASP A 144 9.82 7.87 -2.89
C ASP A 144 10.43 6.49 -2.57
N ARG A 145 9.60 5.58 -2.05
CA ARG A 145 10.00 4.20 -1.77
C ARG A 145 9.46 3.27 -2.86
N ARG A 146 10.35 2.72 -3.70
CA ARG A 146 9.95 1.71 -4.69
C ARG A 146 9.84 0.34 -4.02
N CYS A 147 8.62 -0.17 -3.92
CA CYS A 147 8.37 -1.55 -3.52
C CYS A 147 8.32 -2.43 -4.78
N LYS A 148 9.00 -3.58 -4.75
CA LYS A 148 8.93 -4.58 -5.81
C LYS A 148 8.20 -5.80 -5.28
N SER A 149 7.20 -6.30 -6.01
CA SER A 149 6.73 -7.67 -5.84
C SER A 149 7.36 -8.56 -6.91
N GLY A 150 7.27 -9.88 -6.73
CA GLY A 150 7.49 -10.84 -7.81
C GLY A 150 6.49 -10.68 -8.95
N SER A 151 6.29 -11.73 -9.76
CA SER A 151 5.36 -11.73 -10.89
C SER A 151 3.94 -11.30 -10.47
N PHE A 152 3.49 -10.14 -10.96
CA PHE A 152 2.18 -9.58 -10.61
C PHE A 152 0.99 -10.32 -11.24
N PHE A 153 1.25 -11.25 -12.17
CA PHE A 153 0.22 -12.00 -12.88
C PHE A 153 0.23 -13.49 -12.54
N THR A 154 0.98 -13.90 -11.51
CA THR A 154 0.88 -15.24 -10.94
C THR A 154 -0.12 -15.22 -9.80
N ASP A 155 -1.04 -16.18 -9.80
CA ASP A 155 -1.97 -16.32 -8.68
C ASP A 155 -1.21 -16.85 -7.46
N ARG A 156 -1.28 -16.15 -6.33
CA ARG A 156 -0.65 -16.60 -5.09
C ARG A 156 -1.25 -17.93 -4.62
N ASP A 157 -2.53 -18.15 -4.90
CA ASP A 157 -3.25 -19.32 -4.44
C ASP A 157 -3.03 -20.53 -5.38
N ALA A 158 -2.31 -20.36 -6.51
CA ALA A 158 -2.01 -21.45 -7.44
C ALA A 158 -1.00 -22.48 -6.91
N ASP A 159 -0.20 -22.13 -5.90
CA ASP A 159 0.81 -23.02 -5.29
C ASP A 159 0.35 -23.65 -3.97
N ALA A 160 -0.84 -23.26 -3.47
CA ALA A 160 -1.42 -23.79 -2.22
C ALA A 160 -2.08 -25.18 -2.40
N GLY A 161 -1.80 -25.86 -3.52
CA GLY A 161 -2.37 -27.15 -3.87
C GLY A 161 -1.31 -28.08 -4.47
N ALA A 162 -0.44 -28.60 -3.62
CA ALA A 162 0.33 -29.81 -3.83
C ALA A 162 0.51 -30.54 -2.50
#